data_AF-A0A3D3HBU4-F1
#
_entry.id   AF-A0A3D3HBU4-F1
#
_cell.length_a   1.000
_cell.length_b   1.000
_cell.length_c   1.000
_cell.angle_alpha   90.00
_cell.angle_beta   90.00
_cell.angle_gamma   90.00
#
_symmetry.space_group_name_H-M   'P 1'
#
loop_
_entity.id
_entity.type
_entity.pdbx_description
1 polymer ?
#
loop_
_entity_poly.entity_id
_entity_poly.type
_entity_poly.pdbx_seq_one_letter_code
_entity_poly.pdbx_strand_id
1 'polypeptide(L)'
;MNNYQNHPLAGAVDLDSAFNKMWFFYKKYFLGLYIISVISALLTSFFTSGIDLASFQEASTDPELVLEKMKEMAGPYALMMLVSLVFGVLLHAWVLEKPTGGQGFISSLTRKTLTALVPYLVAVLILLILTVLLTSVGLVLLVLPGLFAIFYMVTVIMFAMPVTMIETRNPIEAVSRSFRLTHKNFWANLGWVIVVLLIIIVAAMLIGALVMLPFTGSFISSIANPEEASSLLDMHRNPLFIILNALLSGLITPVMPILAFLLYFRNRGDEVTVEVTTDSENKVKVEDLYPTMPGRE
;
A
#
# COMPACT_ATOMS: atom_id res chain seq x y z
N MET A 1 17.69 11.33 -13.59
CA MET A 1 16.67 11.03 -12.56
C MET A 1 15.41 11.78 -12.96
N ASN A 2 14.25 11.12 -13.06
CA ASN A 2 13.00 11.83 -13.38
C ASN A 2 12.67 12.79 -12.24
N ASN A 3 12.37 14.06 -12.57
CA ASN A 3 11.95 15.03 -11.59
C ASN A 3 10.47 14.77 -11.23
N TYR A 4 10.23 14.12 -10.09
CA TYR A 4 8.87 13.83 -9.59
C TYR A 4 8.26 15.00 -8.79
N GLN A 5 8.86 16.19 -8.81
CA GLN A 5 8.29 17.39 -8.18
C GLN A 5 6.90 17.72 -8.73
N ASN A 6 6.65 17.45 -10.02
CA ASN A 6 5.38 17.68 -10.69
C ASN A 6 4.38 16.52 -10.55
N HIS A 7 4.65 15.54 -9.68
CA HIS A 7 3.75 14.41 -9.49
C HIS A 7 2.43 14.90 -8.85
N PRO A 8 1.23 14.44 -9.30
CA PRO A 8 -0.05 14.94 -8.78
C PRO A 8 -0.26 14.76 -7.27
N LEU A 9 0.43 13.77 -6.68
CA LEU A 9 0.41 13.48 -5.25
C LEU A 9 1.39 14.35 -4.42
N ALA A 10 2.25 15.14 -5.07
CA ALA A 10 3.16 16.06 -4.38
C ALA A 10 2.42 17.31 -3.87
N GLY A 11 2.97 17.96 -2.84
CA GLY A 11 2.47 19.24 -2.31
C GLY A 11 1.22 19.13 -1.41
N ALA A 12 0.94 17.99 -0.79
CA ALA A 12 -0.08 17.89 0.25
C ALA A 12 0.45 18.47 1.57
N VAL A 13 -0.23 19.49 2.11
CA VAL A 13 0.20 20.18 3.34
C VAL A 13 -0.59 19.69 4.55
N ASP A 14 -1.91 19.63 4.41
CA ASP A 14 -2.86 19.17 5.43
C ASP A 14 -3.65 17.93 4.98
N LEU A 15 -4.46 17.40 5.89
CA LEU A 15 -5.24 16.18 5.69
C LEU A 15 -6.31 16.36 4.59
N ASP A 16 -6.96 17.52 4.50
CA ASP A 16 -7.97 17.79 3.47
C ASP A 16 -7.35 17.81 2.07
N SER A 17 -6.25 18.53 1.89
CA SER A 17 -5.45 18.53 0.67
C SER A 17 -4.96 17.12 0.30
N ALA A 18 -4.56 16.32 1.30
CA ALA A 18 -4.16 14.93 1.09
C ALA A 18 -5.33 14.07 0.59
N PHE A 19 -6.51 14.15 1.21
CA PHE A 19 -7.70 13.42 0.77
C PHE A 19 -8.15 13.84 -0.63
N ASN A 20 -8.17 15.15 -0.91
CA ASN A 20 -8.54 15.66 -2.23
C ASN A 20 -7.58 15.18 -3.32
N LYS A 21 -6.26 15.19 -3.06
CA LYS A 21 -5.26 14.66 -4.01
C LYS A 21 -5.38 13.16 -4.19
N MET A 22 -5.54 12.40 -3.10
CA MET A 22 -5.72 10.94 -3.14
C MET A 22 -6.98 10.56 -3.92
N TRP A 23 -8.11 11.23 -3.65
CA TRP A 23 -9.38 11.00 -4.34
C TRP A 23 -9.35 11.40 -5.80
N PHE A 24 -8.77 12.56 -6.12
CA PHE A 24 -8.57 13.00 -7.50
C PHE A 24 -7.70 12.01 -8.28
N PHE A 25 -6.58 11.58 -7.68
CA PHE A 25 -5.71 10.59 -8.28
C PHE A 25 -6.45 9.28 -8.52
N TYR A 26 -7.08 8.73 -7.48
CA TYR A 26 -7.84 7.48 -7.55
C TYR A 26 -8.88 7.52 -8.68
N LYS A 27 -9.71 8.57 -8.75
CA LYS A 27 -10.74 8.71 -9.80
C LYS A 27 -10.13 8.82 -11.20
N LYS A 28 -9.12 9.67 -11.39
CA LYS A 28 -8.48 9.90 -12.69
C LYS A 28 -7.87 8.62 -13.27
N TYR A 29 -7.42 7.73 -12.39
CA TYR A 29 -6.62 6.57 -12.70
C TYR A 29 -7.30 5.25 -12.35
N PHE A 30 -8.60 5.31 -12.05
CA PHE A 30 -9.39 4.23 -11.46
C PHE A 30 -9.28 2.92 -12.25
N LEU A 31 -9.49 2.96 -13.56
CA LEU A 31 -9.58 1.75 -14.38
C LEU A 31 -8.30 0.89 -14.29
N GLY A 32 -7.11 1.51 -14.37
CA GLY A 32 -5.85 0.78 -14.30
C GLY A 32 -5.58 0.22 -12.91
N LEU A 33 -5.80 1.02 -11.87
CA LEU A 33 -5.66 0.60 -10.47
C LEU A 33 -6.61 -0.54 -10.12
N TYR A 34 -7.86 -0.42 -10.56
CA TYR A 34 -8.92 -1.39 -10.31
C TYR A 34 -8.62 -2.72 -11.01
N ILE A 35 -8.29 -2.71 -12.31
CA ILE A 35 -7.97 -3.94 -13.05
C ILE A 35 -6.80 -4.69 -12.41
N ILE A 36 -5.69 -3.99 -12.08
CA ILE A 36 -4.53 -4.62 -11.44
C ILE A 36 -4.94 -5.23 -10.09
N SER A 37 -5.77 -4.53 -9.31
CA SER A 37 -6.21 -5.00 -8.01
C SER A 37 -7.18 -6.19 -8.09
N VAL A 38 -8.11 -6.19 -9.03
CA VAL A 38 -9.04 -7.31 -9.26
C VAL A 38 -8.27 -8.55 -9.71
N ILE A 39 -7.32 -8.42 -10.64
CA ILE A 39 -6.48 -9.54 -11.08
C ILE A 39 -5.67 -10.09 -9.90
N SER A 40 -5.06 -9.21 -9.10
CA SER A 40 -4.34 -9.60 -7.88
C SER A 40 -5.25 -10.37 -6.92
N ALA A 41 -6.46 -9.87 -6.67
CA ALA A 41 -7.40 -10.48 -5.74
C ALA A 41 -7.94 -11.82 -6.26
N LEU A 42 -8.21 -11.95 -7.56
CA LEU A 42 -8.60 -13.21 -8.19
C LEU A 42 -7.51 -14.27 -8.07
N LEU A 43 -6.25 -13.91 -8.40
CA LEU A 43 -5.13 -14.85 -8.29
C LEU A 43 -4.89 -15.26 -6.83
N THR A 44 -4.92 -14.30 -5.90
CA THR A 44 -4.80 -14.57 -4.46
C THR A 44 -5.91 -15.52 -3.98
N SER A 45 -7.16 -15.24 -4.38
CA SER A 45 -8.32 -16.07 -4.00
C SER A 45 -8.26 -17.46 -4.64
N PHE A 46 -7.77 -17.57 -5.88
CA PHE A 46 -7.56 -18.86 -6.55
C PHE A 46 -6.58 -19.73 -5.77
N PHE A 47 -5.42 -19.20 -5.38
CA PHE A 47 -4.46 -19.95 -4.55
C PHE A 47 -5.01 -20.28 -3.16
N THR A 48 -5.79 -19.37 -2.57
CA THR A 48 -6.43 -19.59 -1.26
C THR A 48 -7.51 -20.67 -1.33
N SER A 49 -8.26 -20.76 -2.42
CA SER A 49 -9.31 -21.79 -2.60
C SER A 49 -8.78 -23.22 -2.68
N GLY A 50 -7.49 -23.37 -2.97
CA GLY A 50 -6.77 -24.65 -2.92
C GLY A 50 -6.37 -25.08 -1.51
N ILE A 51 -6.58 -24.23 -0.50
CA ILE A 51 -6.26 -24.51 0.89
C ILE A 51 -7.46 -25.19 1.56
N ASP A 52 -7.25 -26.41 2.06
CA ASP A 52 -8.26 -27.14 2.82
C ASP A 52 -8.19 -26.78 4.32
N LEU A 53 -8.98 -25.77 4.71
CA LEU A 53 -9.06 -25.32 6.09
C LEU A 53 -9.82 -26.31 6.99
N ALA A 54 -10.69 -27.15 6.43
CA ALA A 54 -11.44 -28.13 7.22
C ALA A 54 -10.50 -29.21 7.78
N SER A 55 -9.51 -29.62 6.99
CA SER A 55 -8.49 -30.60 7.42
C SER A 55 -7.70 -30.17 8.67
N PHE A 56 -7.59 -28.87 8.97
CA PHE A 56 -6.92 -28.36 10.17
C PHE A 56 -7.74 -28.54 11.44
N GLN A 57 -9.06 -28.47 11.32
CA GLN A 57 -9.93 -28.68 12.45
C GLN A 57 -9.85 -30.15 12.91
N GLU A 58 -9.78 -31.08 11.96
CA GLU A 58 -9.60 -32.52 12.21
C GLU A 58 -8.21 -32.84 12.78
N ALA A 59 -7.17 -32.16 12.29
CA ALA A 59 -5.79 -32.35 12.74
C ALA A 59 -5.51 -31.80 14.15
N SER A 60 -6.36 -30.93 14.69
CA SER A 60 -6.08 -30.11 15.88
C SER A 60 -5.73 -30.89 17.15
N THR A 61 -6.03 -32.19 17.21
CA THR A 61 -5.71 -33.08 18.34
C THR A 61 -4.38 -33.81 18.23
N ASP A 62 -3.72 -33.81 17.06
CA ASP A 62 -2.45 -34.48 16.82
C ASP A 62 -1.38 -33.49 16.29
N PRO A 63 -0.39 -33.11 17.12
CA PRO A 63 0.67 -32.17 16.73
C PRO A 63 1.47 -32.59 15.49
N GLU A 64 1.69 -33.89 15.27
CA GLU A 64 2.45 -34.36 14.11
C GLU A 64 1.64 -34.18 12.82
N LEU A 65 0.35 -34.49 12.86
CA LEU A 65 -0.56 -34.34 11.74
C LEU A 65 -0.78 -32.85 11.39
N VAL A 66 -0.85 -31.96 12.39
CA VAL A 66 -0.88 -30.51 12.15
C VAL A 66 0.37 -30.05 11.41
N LEU A 67 1.57 -30.50 11.82
CA LEU A 67 2.82 -30.12 11.16
C LEU A 67 2.87 -30.59 9.71
N GLU A 68 2.38 -31.81 9.43
CA GLU A 68 2.27 -32.33 8.07
C GLU A 68 1.35 -31.45 7.21
N LYS A 69 0.16 -31.12 7.73
CA LYS A 69 -0.79 -30.22 7.04
C LYS A 69 -0.22 -28.82 6.82
N MET A 70 0.53 -28.27 7.76
CA MET A 70 1.19 -26.97 7.58
C MET A 70 2.22 -27.00 6.44
N LYS A 71 2.95 -28.11 6.29
CA LYS A 71 3.91 -28.29 5.18
C LYS A 71 3.19 -28.39 3.83
N GLU A 72 2.07 -29.10 3.77
CA GLU A 72 1.25 -29.20 2.55
C GLU A 72 0.77 -27.81 2.08
N MET A 73 0.40 -26.92 3.00
CA MET A 73 -0.04 -25.56 2.67
C MET A 73 1.09 -24.59 2.31
N ALA A 74 2.36 -24.91 2.64
CA ALA A 74 3.47 -23.98 2.46
C ALA A 74 3.61 -23.52 1.00
N GLY A 75 3.35 -24.41 0.04
CA GLY A 75 3.37 -24.11 -1.40
C GLY A 75 2.31 -23.08 -1.81
N PRO A 76 1.00 -23.37 -1.62
CA PRO A 76 -0.08 -22.41 -1.89
C PRO A 76 0.11 -21.05 -1.19
N TYR A 77 0.55 -21.03 0.07
CA TYR A 77 0.84 -19.78 0.78
C TYR A 77 2.02 -19.01 0.18
N ALA A 78 3.10 -19.69 -0.18
CA ALA A 78 4.24 -19.04 -0.83
C ALA A 78 3.85 -18.42 -2.18
N LEU A 79 3.02 -19.11 -2.97
CA LEU A 79 2.47 -18.58 -4.23
C LEU A 79 1.57 -17.37 -3.98
N MET A 80 0.67 -17.45 -3.00
CA MET A 80 -0.18 -16.33 -2.60
C MET A 80 0.64 -15.10 -2.19
N MET A 81 1.67 -15.28 -1.36
CA MET A 81 2.59 -14.22 -0.96
C MET A 81 3.33 -13.63 -2.16
N LEU A 82 3.81 -14.47 -3.08
CA LEU A 82 4.50 -14.04 -4.29
C LEU A 82 3.59 -13.20 -5.19
N VAL A 83 2.35 -13.62 -5.39
CA VAL A 83 1.33 -12.84 -6.14
C VAL A 83 1.12 -11.49 -5.46
N SER A 84 0.86 -11.49 -4.15
CA SER A 84 0.63 -10.25 -3.40
C SER A 84 1.84 -9.31 -3.48
N LEU A 85 3.06 -9.84 -3.44
CA LEU A 85 4.28 -9.06 -3.59
C LEU A 85 4.40 -8.46 -5.00
N VAL A 86 4.26 -9.30 -6.04
CA VAL A 86 4.38 -8.86 -7.44
C VAL A 86 3.35 -7.79 -7.76
N PHE A 87 2.08 -8.01 -7.43
CA PHE A 87 1.01 -7.05 -7.70
C PHE A 87 1.07 -5.83 -6.79
N GLY A 88 1.50 -5.98 -5.55
CA GLY A 88 1.78 -4.86 -4.65
C GLY A 88 2.85 -3.94 -5.22
N VAL A 89 3.97 -4.50 -5.67
CA VAL A 89 5.05 -3.75 -6.33
C VAL A 89 4.56 -3.14 -7.65
N LEU A 90 3.81 -3.88 -8.45
CA LEU A 90 3.24 -3.40 -9.72
C LEU A 90 2.31 -2.21 -9.50
N LEU A 91 1.43 -2.25 -8.50
CA LEU A 91 0.55 -1.12 -8.15
C LEU A 91 1.35 0.11 -7.76
N HIS A 92 2.39 -0.04 -6.94
CA HIS A 92 3.26 1.08 -6.61
C HIS A 92 4.01 1.63 -7.83
N ALA A 93 4.54 0.75 -8.69
CA ALA A 93 5.20 1.16 -9.93
C ALA A 93 4.23 1.93 -10.84
N TRP A 94 2.98 1.49 -10.89
CA TRP A 94 1.92 2.09 -11.69
C TRP A 94 1.55 3.48 -11.16
N VAL A 95 1.36 3.63 -9.83
CA VAL A 95 1.08 4.92 -9.19
C VAL A 95 2.19 5.93 -9.49
N LEU A 96 3.45 5.48 -9.48
CA LEU A 96 4.61 6.34 -9.75
C LEU A 96 4.73 6.76 -11.23
N GLU A 97 4.57 5.81 -12.15
CA GLU A 97 4.92 6.02 -13.57
C GLU A 97 3.76 6.55 -14.41
N LYS A 98 2.51 6.21 -14.05
CA LYS A 98 1.36 6.52 -14.91
C LYS A 98 1.18 8.03 -15.15
N PRO A 99 1.31 8.91 -14.15
CA PRO A 99 1.13 10.35 -14.35
C PRO A 99 2.18 10.98 -15.25
N THR A 100 3.38 10.41 -15.30
CA THR A 100 4.50 10.86 -16.14
C THR A 100 4.53 10.19 -17.52
N GLY A 101 3.58 9.30 -17.81
CA GLY A 101 3.64 8.36 -18.93
C GLY A 101 3.65 9.02 -20.31
N GLY A 102 4.85 9.17 -20.88
CA GLY A 102 5.09 9.38 -22.32
C GLY A 102 5.31 8.05 -23.07
N GLN A 103 5.95 8.12 -24.24
CA GLN A 103 6.34 6.90 -24.99
C GLN A 103 7.22 5.99 -24.11
N GLY A 104 6.92 4.68 -24.09
CA GLY A 104 7.69 3.69 -23.33
C GLY A 104 7.19 3.39 -21.90
N PHE A 105 6.01 3.89 -21.50
CA PHE A 105 5.41 3.63 -20.18
C PHE A 105 5.46 2.15 -19.75
N ILE A 106 5.07 1.22 -20.64
CA ILE A 106 5.04 -0.22 -20.31
C ILE A 106 6.45 -0.76 -20.01
N SER A 107 7.46 -0.33 -20.77
CA SER A 107 8.85 -0.74 -20.52
C SER A 107 9.36 -0.20 -19.18
N SER A 108 9.08 1.07 -18.87
CA SER A 108 9.44 1.67 -17.58
C SER A 108 8.75 0.96 -16.42
N LEU A 109 7.45 0.70 -16.55
CA LEU A 109 6.63 0.00 -15.55
C LEU A 109 7.20 -1.40 -15.24
N THR A 110 7.44 -2.21 -16.27
CA THR A 110 7.98 -3.56 -16.12
C THR A 110 9.37 -3.54 -15.51
N ARG A 111 10.26 -2.67 -16.02
CA ARG A 111 11.63 -2.53 -15.50
C ARG A 111 11.63 -2.14 -14.02
N LYS A 112 10.82 -1.14 -13.63
CA LYS A 112 10.74 -0.69 -12.23
C LYS A 112 10.17 -1.76 -11.31
N THR A 113 9.13 -2.46 -11.76
CA THR A 113 8.52 -3.57 -11.01
C THR A 113 9.56 -4.65 -10.74
N LEU A 114 10.23 -5.14 -11.79
CA LEU A 114 11.19 -6.25 -11.68
C LEU A 114 12.42 -5.89 -10.84
N THR A 115 12.96 -4.69 -11.04
CA THR A 115 14.15 -4.22 -10.30
C THR A 115 13.84 -3.82 -8.85
N ALA A 116 12.57 -3.59 -8.49
CA ALA A 116 12.18 -3.23 -7.12
C ALA A 116 11.86 -4.44 -6.26
N LEU A 117 11.47 -5.55 -6.89
CA LEU A 117 10.91 -6.72 -6.22
C LEU A 117 11.85 -7.29 -5.15
N VAL A 118 13.10 -7.61 -5.52
CA VAL A 118 14.07 -8.20 -4.58
C VAL A 118 14.51 -7.20 -3.50
N PRO A 119 14.93 -5.96 -3.84
CA PRO A 119 15.29 -4.99 -2.80
C PRO A 119 14.16 -4.70 -1.80
N TYR A 120 12.93 -4.57 -2.31
CA TYR A 120 11.76 -4.32 -1.48
C TYR A 120 11.43 -5.51 -0.58
N LEU A 121 11.48 -6.73 -1.12
CA LEU A 121 11.26 -7.95 -0.32
C LEU A 121 12.22 -8.02 0.86
N VAL A 122 13.52 -7.80 0.63
CA VAL A 122 14.52 -7.82 1.70
C VAL A 122 14.26 -6.70 2.71
N ALA A 123 13.97 -5.48 2.26
CA ALA A 123 13.68 -4.36 3.15
C ALA A 123 12.43 -4.61 4.02
N VAL A 124 11.36 -5.15 3.43
CA VAL A 124 10.13 -5.49 4.15
C VAL A 124 10.37 -6.63 5.14
N LEU A 125 11.14 -7.66 4.80
CA LEU A 125 11.47 -8.72 5.75
C LEU A 125 12.19 -8.18 6.98
N ILE A 126 13.17 -7.30 6.80
CA ILE A 126 13.86 -6.63 7.91
C ILE A 126 12.85 -5.83 8.75
N LEU A 127 11.98 -5.04 8.12
CA LEU A 127 10.96 -4.25 8.81
C LEU A 127 9.92 -5.11 9.53
N LEU A 128 9.52 -6.24 8.97
CA LEU A 128 8.58 -7.17 9.60
C LEU A 128 9.20 -7.82 10.85
N ILE A 129 10.47 -8.23 10.79
CA ILE A 129 11.19 -8.73 11.97
C ILE A 129 11.23 -7.66 13.06
N LEU A 130 11.59 -6.42 12.71
CA LEU A 130 11.57 -5.30 13.65
C LEU A 130 10.16 -5.04 14.20
N THR A 131 9.12 -5.20 13.38
CA THR A 131 7.73 -5.03 13.80
C THR A 131 7.34 -6.04 14.85
N VAL A 132 7.66 -7.32 14.65
CA VAL A 132 7.39 -8.39 15.61
C VAL A 132 8.12 -8.12 16.92
N LEU A 133 9.41 -7.76 16.87
CA LEU A 133 10.20 -7.46 18.07
C LEU A 133 9.62 -6.27 18.85
N LEU A 134 9.36 -5.15 18.17
CA LEU A 134 8.86 -3.93 18.81
C LEU A 134 7.45 -4.12 19.37
N THR A 135 6.57 -4.81 18.63
CA THR A 135 5.21 -5.10 19.08
C THR A 135 5.22 -6.06 20.26
N SER A 136 6.09 -7.08 20.26
CA SER A 136 6.22 -8.02 21.38
C SER A 136 6.66 -7.30 22.65
N VAL A 137 7.69 -6.45 22.56
CA VAL A 137 8.14 -5.63 23.70
C VAL A 137 7.02 -4.68 24.15
N GLY A 138 6.33 -4.04 23.20
CA GLY A 138 5.19 -3.16 23.48
C GLY A 138 4.10 -3.88 24.27
N LEU A 139 3.67 -5.06 23.81
CA LEU A 139 2.62 -5.86 24.45
C LEU A 139 3.02 -6.35 25.85
N VAL A 140 4.29 -6.71 26.06
CA VAL A 140 4.82 -7.09 27.38
C VAL A 140 4.74 -5.91 28.35
N LEU A 141 4.97 -4.68 27.87
CA LEU A 141 4.84 -3.48 28.69
C LEU A 141 3.38 -3.18 29.00
N LEU A 142 2.52 -3.05 27.98
CA LEU A 142 1.06 -2.88 28.08
C LEU A 142 0.41 -3.01 26.68
N VAL A 143 -0.91 -3.17 26.60
CA VAL A 143 -1.64 -3.23 25.31
C VAL A 143 -1.48 -1.95 24.48
N LEU A 144 -1.53 -0.77 25.11
CA LEU A 144 -1.43 0.52 24.41
C LEU A 144 -0.08 0.73 23.70
N PRO A 145 1.08 0.51 24.35
CA PRO A 145 2.38 0.51 23.67
C PRO A 145 2.48 -0.48 22.51
N GLY A 146 1.92 -1.69 22.65
CA GLY A 146 1.87 -2.67 21.55
C GLY A 146 1.10 -2.15 20.33
N LEU A 147 -0.07 -1.57 20.55
CA LEU A 147 -0.88 -0.99 19.47
C LEU A 147 -0.17 0.20 18.81
N PHE A 148 0.46 1.07 19.60
CA PHE A 148 1.26 2.17 19.09
C PHE A 148 2.43 1.67 18.22
N ALA A 149 3.13 0.62 18.65
CA ALA A 149 4.23 0.01 17.89
C ALA A 149 3.77 -0.50 16.51
N ILE A 150 2.56 -1.09 16.42
CA ILE A 150 1.99 -1.54 15.14
C ILE A 150 1.78 -0.35 14.20
N PHE A 151 1.07 0.70 14.63
CA PHE A 151 0.81 1.86 13.77
C PHE A 151 2.09 2.61 13.38
N TYR A 152 3.05 2.70 14.29
CA TYR A 152 4.37 3.23 14.01
C TYR A 152 5.06 2.44 12.90
N MET A 153 5.16 1.12 13.03
CA MET A 153 5.86 0.28 12.06
C MET A 153 5.14 0.22 10.72
N VAL A 154 3.81 0.21 10.69
CA VAL A 154 3.04 0.33 9.44
C VAL A 154 3.40 1.65 8.73
N THR A 155 3.47 2.77 9.47
CA THR A 155 3.89 4.06 8.91
C THR A 155 5.29 3.99 8.31
N VAL A 156 6.25 3.34 8.97
CA VAL A 156 7.61 3.14 8.44
C VAL A 156 7.59 2.29 7.16
N ILE A 157 6.85 1.18 7.16
CA ILE A 157 6.74 0.27 6.01
C ILE A 157 6.14 0.98 4.79
N MET A 158 5.22 1.92 4.99
CA MET A 158 4.62 2.70 3.90
C MET A 158 5.66 3.52 3.10
N PHE A 159 6.79 3.91 3.70
CA PHE A 159 7.86 4.60 2.99
C PHE A 159 8.81 3.65 2.24
N ALA A 160 8.87 2.36 2.62
CA ALA A 160 9.83 1.43 2.04
C ALA A 160 9.67 1.29 0.53
N MET A 161 8.43 1.21 0.03
CA MET A 161 8.19 1.04 -1.41
C MET A 161 8.53 2.31 -2.23
N PRO A 162 8.06 3.52 -1.87
CA PRO A 162 8.50 4.74 -2.55
C PRO A 162 10.02 4.95 -2.53
N VAL A 163 10.67 4.71 -1.40
CA VAL A 163 12.12 4.86 -1.24
C VAL A 163 12.87 3.87 -2.13
N THR A 164 12.46 2.59 -2.14
CA THR A 164 13.10 1.58 -2.99
C THR A 164 12.94 1.85 -4.49
N MET A 165 11.83 2.48 -4.88
CA MET A 165 11.57 2.79 -6.28
C MET A 165 12.28 4.04 -6.78
N ILE A 166 12.42 5.05 -5.91
CA ILE A 166 12.86 6.39 -6.32
C ILE A 166 14.29 6.72 -5.86
N GLU A 167 14.70 6.29 -4.66
CA GLU A 167 15.96 6.74 -4.06
C GLU A 167 17.07 5.70 -4.17
N THR A 168 16.86 4.50 -3.65
CA THR A 168 17.93 3.50 -3.51
C THR A 168 17.43 2.08 -3.75
N ARG A 169 18.29 1.24 -4.31
CA ARG A 169 18.05 -0.21 -4.44
C ARG A 169 18.75 -1.01 -3.35
N ASN A 170 19.44 -0.35 -2.43
CA ASN A 170 20.03 -1.00 -1.26
C ASN A 170 18.95 -1.16 -0.17
N PRO A 171 18.63 -2.40 0.27
CA PRO A 171 17.58 -2.64 1.26
C PRO A 171 17.85 -1.95 2.62
N ILE A 172 19.09 -1.95 3.08
CA ILE A 172 19.47 -1.37 4.39
C ILE A 172 19.31 0.15 4.35
N GLU A 173 19.76 0.76 3.26
CA GLU A 173 19.59 2.19 3.04
C GLU A 173 18.10 2.55 2.93
N ALA A 174 17.30 1.71 2.25
CA ALA A 174 15.86 1.91 2.15
C ALA A 174 15.15 1.87 3.51
N VAL A 175 15.54 0.93 4.38
CA VAL A 175 15.03 0.84 5.76
C VAL A 175 15.41 2.09 6.56
N SER A 176 16.70 2.45 6.59
CA SER A 176 17.19 3.63 7.30
C SER A 176 16.48 4.91 6.85
N ARG A 177 16.33 5.06 5.53
CA ARG A 177 15.64 6.19 4.94
C ARG A 177 14.15 6.23 5.26
N SER A 178 13.48 5.08 5.31
CA SER A 178 12.07 4.98 5.69
C SER A 178 11.84 5.43 7.13
N PHE A 179 12.73 5.06 8.06
CA PHE A 179 12.72 5.59 9.43
C PHE A 179 12.96 7.10 9.44
N ARG A 180 13.93 7.62 8.69
CA ARG A 180 14.21 9.07 8.62
C ARG A 180 13.00 9.86 8.14
N LEU A 181 12.34 9.41 7.07
CA LEU A 181 11.15 10.07 6.52
C LEU A 181 9.96 10.00 7.48
N THR A 182 9.80 8.90 8.21
CA THR A 182 8.74 8.74 9.22
C THR A 182 8.86 9.79 10.31
N HIS A 183 10.07 10.03 10.84
CA HIS A 183 10.28 10.94 11.97
C HIS A 183 10.24 12.43 11.62
N LYS A 184 10.46 12.80 10.35
CA LYS A 184 10.49 14.22 9.94
C LYS A 184 9.18 14.97 10.25
N ASN A 185 8.03 14.34 10.03
CA ASN A 185 6.70 14.85 10.39
C ASN A 185 5.90 13.79 11.16
N PHE A 186 6.53 13.21 12.18
CA PHE A 186 6.07 12.02 12.89
C PHE A 186 4.57 11.98 13.15
N TRP A 187 4.04 12.93 13.91
CA TRP A 187 2.63 12.95 14.32
C TRP A 187 1.66 13.10 13.16
N ALA A 188 2.02 13.92 12.16
CA ALA A 188 1.19 14.08 10.98
C ALA A 188 1.20 12.82 10.10
N ASN A 189 2.36 12.20 9.91
CA ASN A 189 2.49 10.94 9.17
C ASN A 189 1.66 9.84 9.83
N LEU A 190 1.86 9.65 11.14
CA LEU A 190 1.13 8.66 11.92
C LEU A 190 -0.39 8.93 11.89
N GLY A 191 -0.81 10.18 12.10
CA GLY A 191 -2.21 10.57 12.07
C GLY A 191 -2.88 10.29 10.71
N TRP A 192 -2.20 10.60 9.60
CA TRP A 192 -2.74 10.35 8.25
C TRP A 192 -2.88 8.86 7.96
N VAL A 193 -1.87 8.07 8.34
CA VAL A 193 -1.91 6.61 8.21
C VAL A 193 -3.06 6.03 9.04
N ILE A 194 -3.20 6.43 10.30
CA ILE A 194 -4.28 5.95 11.17
C ILE A 194 -5.65 6.30 10.58
N VAL A 195 -5.88 7.54 10.18
CA VAL A 195 -7.19 7.97 9.66
C VAL A 195 -7.55 7.20 8.39
N VAL A 196 -6.61 7.06 7.44
CA VAL A 196 -6.88 6.32 6.21
C VAL A 196 -7.06 4.82 6.47
N LEU A 197 -6.28 4.23 7.39
CA LEU A 197 -6.48 2.82 7.79
C LEU A 197 -7.85 2.60 8.42
N LEU A 198 -8.32 3.50 9.27
CA LEU A 198 -9.66 3.40 9.86
C LEU A 198 -10.76 3.45 8.77
N ILE A 199 -10.61 4.33 7.78
CA ILE A 199 -11.52 4.39 6.63
C ILE A 199 -11.48 3.09 5.83
N ILE A 200 -10.28 2.56 5.57
CA ILE A 200 -10.09 1.28 4.87
C ILE A 200 -10.75 0.14 5.64
N ILE A 201 -10.62 0.08 6.97
CA ILE A 201 -11.24 -0.95 7.82
C ILE A 201 -12.76 -0.87 7.70
N VAL A 202 -13.34 0.32 7.86
CA VAL A 202 -14.80 0.51 7.73
C VAL A 202 -15.28 0.12 6.32
N ALA A 203 -14.58 0.55 5.28
CA ALA A 203 -14.91 0.19 3.91
C ALA A 203 -14.79 -1.32 3.66
N ALA A 204 -13.76 -1.99 4.21
CA ALA A 204 -13.58 -3.43 4.10
C ALA A 204 -14.69 -4.19 4.82
N MET A 205 -15.15 -3.72 5.99
CA MET A 205 -16.30 -4.30 6.69
C MET A 205 -17.59 -4.19 5.87
N LEU A 206 -17.85 -3.02 5.28
CA LEU A 206 -19.02 -2.81 4.41
C LEU A 206 -18.96 -3.69 3.17
N ILE A 207 -17.78 -3.83 2.55
CA ILE A 207 -17.56 -4.73 1.43
C ILE A 207 -17.76 -6.19 1.83
N GLY A 208 -17.23 -6.61 2.98
CA GLY A 208 -17.44 -7.96 3.50
C GLY A 208 -18.92 -8.27 3.69
N ALA A 209 -19.68 -7.34 4.26
CA ALA A 209 -21.13 -7.47 4.38
C ALA A 209 -21.83 -7.57 3.01
N LEU A 210 -21.40 -6.77 2.03
CA LEU A 210 -21.95 -6.78 0.68
C LEU A 210 -21.66 -8.11 -0.06
N VAL A 211 -20.44 -8.64 0.07
CA VAL A 211 -20.05 -9.94 -0.50
C VAL A 211 -20.89 -11.07 0.10
N MET A 212 -21.24 -11.00 1.38
CA MET A 212 -22.01 -12.04 2.07
C MET A 212 -23.51 -12.02 1.76
N LEU A 213 -24.06 -10.93 1.20
CA LEU A 213 -25.51 -10.82 0.93
C LEU A 213 -26.11 -12.01 0.16
N PRO A 214 -25.52 -12.47 -0.97
CA PRO A 214 -26.06 -13.61 -1.72
C PRO A 214 -26.00 -14.93 -0.95
N PHE A 215 -25.18 -14.99 0.10
CA PHE A 215 -24.93 -16.20 0.90
C PHE A 215 -25.61 -16.18 2.27
N THR A 216 -26.43 -15.15 2.56
CA THR A 216 -27.11 -14.99 3.84
C THR A 216 -27.95 -16.23 4.20
N GLY A 217 -28.60 -16.87 3.21
CA GLY A 217 -29.38 -18.09 3.44
C GLY A 217 -28.53 -19.23 4.02
N SER A 218 -27.39 -19.53 3.39
CA SER A 218 -26.44 -20.55 3.86
C SER A 218 -25.85 -20.20 5.24
N PHE A 219 -25.67 -18.91 5.52
CA PHE A 219 -25.22 -18.44 6.83
C PHE A 219 -26.27 -18.66 7.93
N ILE A 220 -27.54 -18.36 7.66
CA ILE A 220 -28.61 -18.61 8.63
C ILE A 220 -28.81 -20.12 8.87
N SER A 221 -28.75 -20.94 7.81
CA SER A 221 -28.85 -22.40 7.95
C SER A 221 -27.74 -23.00 8.80
N SER A 222 -26.50 -22.53 8.64
CA SER A 222 -25.36 -23.05 9.43
C SER A 222 -25.37 -22.62 10.91
N ILE A 223 -26.02 -21.50 11.25
CA ILE A 223 -26.29 -21.15 12.67
C ILE A 223 -27.38 -22.04 13.25
N ALA A 224 -28.43 -22.33 12.47
CA ALA A 224 -29.53 -23.19 12.90
C ALA A 224 -29.10 -24.65 13.04
N ASN A 225 -28.17 -25.10 12.18
CA ASN A 225 -27.66 -26.46 12.09
C ASN A 225 -26.13 -26.47 12.28
N PRO A 226 -25.61 -26.72 13.49
CA PRO A 226 -24.18 -26.73 13.76
C PRO A 226 -23.39 -27.74 12.92
N GLU A 227 -24.03 -28.80 12.43
CA GLU A 227 -23.46 -29.78 11.52
C GLU A 227 -23.12 -29.20 10.13
N GLU A 228 -23.79 -28.12 9.74
CA GLU A 228 -23.53 -27.38 8.48
C GLU A 228 -22.47 -26.28 8.65
N ALA A 229 -21.89 -26.09 9.85
CA ALA A 229 -20.91 -25.03 10.09
C ALA A 229 -19.65 -25.17 9.20
N SER A 230 -19.27 -26.39 8.84
CA SER A 230 -18.17 -26.67 7.90
C SER A 230 -18.45 -26.12 6.49
N SER A 231 -19.73 -26.02 6.08
CA SER A 231 -20.11 -25.45 4.78
C SER A 231 -19.78 -23.97 4.64
N LEU A 232 -19.62 -23.24 5.76
CA LEU A 232 -19.12 -21.86 5.75
C LEU A 232 -17.64 -21.79 5.37
N LEU A 233 -16.84 -22.80 5.75
CA LEU A 233 -15.42 -22.87 5.36
C LEU A 233 -15.28 -23.14 3.85
N ASP A 234 -16.21 -23.92 3.28
CA ASP A 234 -16.26 -24.18 1.84
C ASP A 234 -16.72 -22.96 1.01
N MET A 235 -17.30 -21.93 1.63
CA MET A 235 -17.71 -20.70 0.94
C MET A 235 -16.54 -20.01 0.23
N HIS A 236 -15.33 -20.09 0.80
CA HIS A 236 -14.11 -19.55 0.18
C HIS A 236 -13.72 -20.24 -1.14
N ARG A 237 -14.28 -21.43 -1.40
CA ARG A 237 -14.09 -22.20 -2.63
C ARG A 237 -15.18 -21.92 -3.67
N ASN A 238 -16.25 -21.23 -3.28
CA ASN A 238 -17.35 -20.89 -4.18
C ASN A 238 -16.87 -19.86 -5.23
N PRO A 239 -17.00 -20.16 -6.54
CA PRO A 239 -16.53 -19.27 -7.60
C PRO A 239 -17.23 -17.90 -7.60
N LEU A 240 -18.52 -17.85 -7.23
CA LEU A 240 -19.25 -16.60 -7.11
C LEU A 240 -18.70 -15.74 -5.96
N PHE A 241 -18.40 -16.36 -4.81
CA PHE A 241 -17.79 -15.67 -3.67
C PHE A 241 -16.42 -15.10 -4.06
N ILE A 242 -15.58 -15.91 -4.72
CA ILE A 242 -14.26 -15.50 -5.21
C ILE A 242 -14.35 -14.30 -6.15
N ILE A 243 -15.24 -14.35 -7.14
CA ILE A 243 -15.41 -13.26 -8.12
C ILE A 243 -15.92 -11.99 -7.43
N LEU A 244 -16.97 -12.09 -6.60
CA LEU A 244 -17.53 -10.93 -5.90
C LEU A 244 -16.52 -10.29 -4.94
N ASN A 245 -15.82 -11.12 -4.16
CA ASN A 245 -14.77 -10.66 -3.25
C ASN A 245 -13.65 -9.95 -4.01
N ALA A 246 -13.20 -10.50 -5.14
CA ALA A 246 -12.14 -9.89 -5.93
C ALA A 246 -12.57 -8.55 -6.56
N LEU A 247 -13.80 -8.46 -7.09
CA LEU A 247 -14.35 -7.23 -7.65
C LEU A 247 -14.45 -6.14 -6.57
N LEU A 248 -15.01 -6.47 -5.41
CA LEU A 248 -15.23 -5.46 -4.36
C LEU A 248 -13.93 -5.08 -3.64
N SER A 249 -13.10 -6.04 -3.23
CA SER A 249 -11.81 -5.74 -2.60
C SER A 249 -10.87 -4.94 -3.51
N GLY A 250 -10.97 -5.14 -4.83
CA GLY A 250 -10.23 -4.37 -5.84
C GLY A 250 -10.50 -2.86 -5.80
N LEU A 251 -11.61 -2.41 -5.19
CA LEU A 251 -11.90 -0.99 -4.98
C LEU A 251 -10.99 -0.36 -3.92
N ILE A 252 -10.62 -1.10 -2.88
CA ILE A 252 -9.90 -0.55 -1.72
C ILE A 252 -8.39 -0.71 -1.86
N THR A 253 -7.92 -1.82 -2.45
CA THR A 253 -6.50 -2.17 -2.59
C THR A 253 -5.60 -1.02 -3.09
N PRO A 254 -6.01 -0.19 -4.08
CA PRO A 254 -5.18 0.91 -4.57
C PRO A 254 -4.94 2.06 -3.59
N VAL A 255 -5.72 2.18 -2.51
CA VAL A 255 -5.63 3.34 -1.60
C VAL A 255 -4.27 3.38 -0.89
N MET A 256 -3.75 2.21 -0.46
CA MET A 256 -2.46 2.12 0.23
C MET A 256 -1.26 2.59 -0.60
N PRO A 257 -1.04 2.13 -1.85
CA PRO A 257 0.07 2.62 -2.67
C PRO A 257 -0.05 4.13 -2.99
N ILE A 258 -1.26 4.66 -3.15
CA ILE A 258 -1.46 6.11 -3.34
C ILE A 258 -1.03 6.87 -2.09
N LEU A 259 -1.48 6.44 -0.91
CA LEU A 259 -1.10 7.07 0.35
C LEU A 259 0.42 6.98 0.59
N ALA A 260 1.06 5.85 0.27
CA ALA A 260 2.50 5.67 0.40
C ALA A 260 3.28 6.74 -0.39
N PHE A 261 2.94 6.95 -1.67
CA PHE A 261 3.60 8.00 -2.46
C PHE A 261 3.24 9.41 -2.03
N LEU A 262 2.00 9.65 -1.59
CA LEU A 262 1.58 10.95 -1.05
C LEU A 262 2.41 11.33 0.18
N LEU A 263 2.56 10.41 1.14
CA LEU A 263 3.39 10.60 2.33
C LEU A 263 4.86 10.80 1.94
N TYR A 264 5.37 10.00 1.00
CA TYR A 264 6.74 10.13 0.52
C TYR A 264 7.01 11.51 -0.09
N PHE A 265 6.18 11.98 -1.02
CA PHE A 265 6.39 13.27 -1.67
C PHE A 265 6.27 14.44 -0.69
N ARG A 266 5.35 14.37 0.26
CA ARG A 266 5.23 15.36 1.33
C ARG A 266 6.51 15.45 2.16
N ASN A 267 7.02 14.33 2.64
CA ASN A 267 8.19 14.33 3.53
C ASN A 267 9.50 14.60 2.78
N ARG A 268 9.56 14.31 1.47
CA ARG A 268 10.70 14.66 0.63
C ARG A 268 10.70 16.11 0.17
N GLY A 269 9.53 16.74 0.02
CA GLY A 269 9.38 18.10 -0.52
C GLY A 269 10.30 19.14 0.11
N ASP A 270 10.48 19.13 1.43
CA ASP A 270 11.34 20.12 2.10
C ASP A 270 12.84 19.82 2.03
N GLU A 271 13.26 18.65 1.51
CA GLU A 271 14.68 18.35 1.27
C GLU A 271 15.14 18.82 -0.12
N VAL A 272 14.21 19.01 -1.05
CA VAL A 272 14.50 19.65 -2.33
C VAL A 272 14.19 21.12 -2.16
N THR A 273 15.07 21.83 -1.44
CA THR A 273 15.19 23.28 -1.59
C THR A 273 15.19 23.55 -3.08
N VAL A 274 14.24 24.35 -3.53
CA VAL A 274 14.21 24.92 -4.87
C VAL A 274 15.64 25.37 -5.16
N GLU A 275 16.38 24.61 -5.99
CA GLU A 275 17.37 25.25 -6.83
C GLU A 275 16.50 26.20 -7.63
N VAL A 276 16.43 27.44 -7.14
CA VAL A 276 16.04 28.57 -7.95
C VAL A 276 17.10 28.51 -9.02
N THR A 277 16.78 27.84 -10.13
CA THR A 277 17.48 28.08 -11.36
C THR A 277 17.34 29.57 -11.53
N THR A 278 18.42 30.27 -11.24
CA THR A 278 18.61 31.62 -11.70
C THR A 278 18.75 31.51 -13.22
N ASP A 279 17.66 31.14 -13.90
CA ASP A 279 17.46 31.52 -15.29
C ASP A 279 17.13 33.01 -15.24
N SER A 280 18.21 33.74 -15.07
CA SER A 280 18.30 35.18 -14.99
C SER A 280 18.16 35.77 -16.39
N GLU A 281 16.98 35.67 -16.98
CA GLU A 281 16.67 36.45 -18.19
C GLU A 281 15.59 37.52 -17.98
N ASN A 282 14.93 37.55 -16.82
CA ASN A 282 13.95 38.62 -16.49
C ASN A 282 14.01 39.04 -15.01
N LYS A 283 15.20 39.39 -14.52
CA LYS A 283 15.27 40.19 -13.29
C LYS A 283 14.87 41.61 -13.63
N VAL A 284 13.65 41.98 -13.26
CA VAL A 284 13.22 43.39 -13.15
C VAL A 284 14.28 44.08 -12.31
N LYS A 285 15.04 44.97 -12.95
CA LYS A 285 16.09 45.71 -12.26
C LYS A 285 15.42 46.86 -11.51
N VAL A 286 16.07 47.34 -10.46
CA VAL A 286 15.55 48.48 -9.67
C VAL A 286 15.33 49.71 -10.56
N GLU A 287 16.08 49.83 -11.66
CA GLU A 287 15.94 50.85 -12.70
C GLU A 287 14.59 50.79 -13.44
N ASP A 288 14.00 49.60 -13.60
CA ASP A 288 12.73 49.39 -14.31
C ASP A 288 11.52 49.84 -13.47
N LEU A 289 11.72 50.09 -12.17
CA LEU A 289 10.69 50.55 -11.25
C LEU A 289 10.58 52.09 -11.20
N TYR A 290 11.46 52.81 -11.89
CA TYR A 290 11.42 54.27 -11.97
C TYR A 290 11.17 54.74 -13.41
N PRO A 291 10.27 55.73 -13.62
CA PRO A 291 10.09 56.32 -14.94
C PRO A 291 11.40 56.97 -15.41
N THR A 292 11.77 56.72 -16.67
CA THR A 292 12.95 57.30 -17.30
C THR A 292 12.86 58.82 -17.26
N MET A 293 13.79 59.45 -16.54
CA MET A 293 13.90 60.90 -16.49
C MET A 293 14.26 61.43 -17.88
N PRO A 294 13.53 62.42 -18.43
CA PRO A 294 13.85 63.00 -19.73
C PRO A 294 15.25 63.60 -19.68
N GLY A 295 16.07 63.24 -20.68
CA GLY A 295 17.51 63.48 -20.72
C GLY A 295 17.89 64.94 -20.53
N ARG A 296 19.02 65.15 -19.86
CA ARG A 296 19.81 66.38 -20.03
C ARG A 296 20.66 66.20 -21.29
N GLU A 297 20.48 67.14 -22.21
CA GLU A 297 21.39 67.40 -23.34
C GLU A 297 22.84 67.60 -22.88
#